data_AF-A0A9D6AX89-F1
#
_entry.id   AF-A0A9D6AX89-F1
#
_cell.length_a   1.000
_cell.length_b   1.000
_cell.length_c   1.000
_cell.angle_alpha   90.00
_cell.angle_beta   90.00
_cell.angle_gamma   90.00
#
_symmetry.space_group_name_H-M   'P 1'
#
loop_
_entity.id
_entity.type
_entity.pdbx_description
1 polymer ?
#
loop_
_entity_poly.entity_id
_entity_poly.type
_entity_poly.pdbx_seq_one_letter_code
_entity_poly.pdbx_strand_id
1 'polypeptide(L)'
;MSDFFSSFWSIYITVVSLVSIIGCAALLWLQSSAKHLPGQTTGHVWDETLEEFSNPLPNWWRWLFYFTVIFSLFYLAMYPGLGSFKGQYGWTSVGQYDKEINKTEEQYGPIFQKYLKQDIRTVAMNPEAKEMGQRLFLTYCSQCHGSDARGAKGFPNLADKDWLFGGTPEDIKTSITQGRMGVMPAKGVKPDLSGEDIKDIANYVRSLSGMAADSIRVHRGKPLFGSACAACHGAEGQGNMGVAPNLADNIWLYGRSENAIIETITQGRMNQMPAFGDFLGEAKGHLLTAYVYGLSQGGFNESEKAE
;
A
#
# COMPACT_ATOMS: atom_id res chain seq x y z
N MET A 1 23.87 -4.19 15.92
CA MET A 1 24.54 -4.83 17.07
C MET A 1 23.76 -4.41 18.32
N SER A 2 23.71 -5.22 19.38
CA SER A 2 23.14 -4.74 20.64
C SER A 2 24.09 -3.68 21.19
N ASP A 3 23.80 -2.42 20.87
CA ASP A 3 24.60 -1.26 21.29
C ASP A 3 24.33 -1.02 22.78
N PHE A 4 24.89 -1.88 23.62
CA PHE A 4 24.91 -1.66 25.06
C PHE A 4 25.89 -0.53 25.35
N PHE A 5 25.44 0.48 26.08
CA PHE A 5 26.29 1.57 26.55
C PHE A 5 27.30 1.12 27.64
N SER A 6 27.19 -0.12 28.13
CA SER A 6 28.16 -0.73 29.03
C SER A 6 28.14 -2.26 28.92
N SER A 7 29.30 -2.90 29.13
CA SER A 7 29.42 -4.37 29.17
C SER A 7 28.61 -5.04 30.29
N PHE A 8 28.20 -4.26 31.30
CA PHE A 8 27.36 -4.72 32.40
C PHE A 8 26.06 -5.36 31.91
N TRP A 9 25.36 -4.71 30.97
CA TRP A 9 24.06 -5.21 30.48
C TRP A 9 24.17 -6.52 29.73
N SER A 10 25.23 -6.69 28.95
CA SER A 10 25.53 -7.96 28.26
C SER A 10 25.70 -9.10 29.27
N ILE A 11 26.50 -8.88 30.32
CA ILE A 11 26.75 -9.87 31.37
C ILE A 11 25.45 -10.14 32.15
N TYR A 12 24.73 -9.09 32.54
CA TYR A 12 23.46 -9.21 33.29
C TYR A 12 22.44 -10.08 32.54
N ILE A 13 22.19 -9.78 31.27
CA ILE A 13 21.24 -10.54 30.43
C ILE A 13 21.70 -12.00 30.32
N THR A 14 22.98 -12.21 30.03
CA THR A 14 23.56 -13.55 29.88
C THR A 14 23.36 -14.39 31.15
N VAL A 15 23.70 -13.82 32.31
CA VAL A 15 23.60 -14.52 33.60
C VAL A 15 22.15 -14.82 33.94
N VAL A 16 21.27 -13.82 33.87
CA VAL A 16 19.85 -13.99 34.24
C VAL A 16 19.21 -15.06 33.33
N SER A 17 19.40 -14.99 32.01
CA SER A 17 18.81 -15.97 31.09
C SER A 17 19.30 -17.40 31.36
N LEU A 18 20.60 -17.61 31.54
CA LEU A 18 21.14 -18.95 31.80
C LEU A 18 20.69 -19.49 33.16
N VAL A 19 20.68 -18.66 34.20
CA VAL A 19 20.20 -19.05 35.53
C VAL A 19 18.72 -19.42 35.47
N SER A 20 17.89 -18.66 34.75
CA SER A 20 16.47 -18.99 34.58
C SER A 20 16.26 -20.32 33.84
N ILE A 21 16.98 -20.56 32.73
CA ILE A 21 16.84 -21.80 31.96
C ILE A 21 17.27 -23.02 32.78
N ILE A 22 18.41 -22.93 33.48
CA ILE A 22 18.88 -23.98 34.38
C ILE A 22 17.92 -24.14 35.57
N GLY A 23 17.39 -23.04 36.08
CA GLY A 23 16.38 -23.01 37.14
C GLY A 23 15.11 -23.76 36.76
N CYS A 24 14.63 -23.65 35.52
CA CYS A 24 13.49 -24.43 35.03
C CYS A 24 13.78 -25.94 35.04
N ALA A 25 14.97 -26.36 34.62
CA ALA A 25 15.37 -27.76 34.64
C ALA A 25 15.48 -28.31 36.07
N ALA A 26 16.04 -27.51 36.98
CA ALA A 26 16.15 -27.84 38.39
C ALA A 26 14.78 -27.92 39.08
N LEU A 27 13.88 -26.97 38.79
CA LEU A 27 12.51 -26.98 39.31
C LEU A 27 11.76 -28.23 38.85
N LEU A 28 11.85 -28.58 37.57
CA LEU A 28 11.23 -29.80 37.05
C LEU A 28 11.81 -31.05 37.72
N TRP A 29 13.13 -31.10 37.93
CA TRP A 29 13.78 -32.22 38.61
C TRP A 29 13.26 -32.37 40.05
N LEU A 30 13.19 -31.26 40.80
CA LEU A 30 12.66 -31.23 42.16
C LEU A 30 11.20 -31.70 42.21
N GLN A 31 10.34 -31.17 41.34
CA GLN A 31 8.92 -31.55 41.29
C GLN A 31 8.72 -33.00 40.85
N SER A 32 9.54 -33.50 39.92
CA SER A 32 9.47 -34.89 39.47
C SER A 32 9.95 -35.91 40.52
N SER A 33 10.66 -35.44 41.56
CA SER A 33 11.15 -36.24 42.67
C SER A 33 10.19 -36.25 43.87
N ALA A 34 9.08 -35.51 43.80
CA ALA A 34 8.06 -35.47 44.84
C ALA A 34 7.37 -36.84 44.99
N LYS A 35 6.95 -37.17 46.22
CA LYS A 35 6.17 -38.39 46.47
C LYS A 35 4.73 -38.16 45.98
N HIS A 36 4.25 -39.09 45.18
CA HIS A 36 2.90 -39.07 44.60
C HIS A 36 2.11 -40.27 45.11
N LEU A 37 0.78 -40.13 45.21
CA LEU A 37 -0.16 -41.21 45.50
C LEU A 37 -1.06 -41.38 44.27
N PRO A 38 -0.62 -42.14 43.24
CA PRO A 38 -1.35 -42.25 41.99
C PRO A 38 -2.78 -42.74 42.21
N GLY A 39 -3.75 -42.04 41.60
CA GLY A 39 -5.17 -42.36 41.73
C GLY A 39 -5.83 -41.94 43.06
N GLN A 40 -5.10 -41.27 43.97
CA GLN A 40 -5.67 -40.68 45.19
C GLN A 40 -5.67 -39.15 45.12
N THR A 41 -6.62 -38.53 45.82
CA THR A 41 -6.69 -37.05 45.93
C THR A 41 -5.84 -36.53 47.08
N THR A 42 -5.50 -35.25 47.05
CA THR A 42 -4.64 -34.57 48.03
C THR A 42 -5.33 -34.32 49.39
N GLY A 43 -6.58 -34.76 49.55
CA GLY A 43 -7.36 -34.67 50.80
C GLY A 43 -7.98 -33.31 51.10
N HIS A 44 -7.87 -32.35 50.19
CA HIS A 44 -8.49 -31.02 50.30
C HIS A 44 -9.57 -30.89 49.23
N VAL A 45 -10.74 -30.37 49.62
CA VAL A 45 -11.87 -30.10 48.72
C VAL A 45 -12.02 -28.60 48.56
N TRP A 46 -12.06 -28.15 47.31
CA TRP A 46 -12.30 -26.78 46.91
C TRP A 46 -13.68 -26.68 46.27
N ASP A 47 -14.40 -25.58 46.51
CA ASP A 47 -15.70 -25.31 45.88
C ASP A 47 -16.68 -26.51 45.93
N GLU A 48 -16.82 -27.08 47.12
CA GLU A 48 -17.69 -28.22 47.49
C GLU A 48 -17.40 -29.57 46.80
N THR A 49 -16.80 -29.59 45.60
CA THR A 49 -16.69 -30.80 44.76
C THR A 49 -15.36 -30.96 44.02
N LEU A 50 -14.50 -29.94 43.99
CA LEU A 50 -13.23 -29.99 43.26
C LEU A 50 -12.11 -30.55 44.16
N GLU A 51 -11.49 -31.62 43.70
CA GLU A 51 -10.33 -32.24 44.35
C GLU A 51 -9.18 -32.41 43.36
N GLU A 52 -7.95 -32.37 43.87
CA GLU A 52 -6.75 -32.52 43.04
C GLU A 52 -6.16 -33.92 43.21
N PHE A 53 -5.87 -34.60 42.10
CA PHE A 53 -5.19 -35.90 42.12
C PHE A 53 -3.68 -35.74 42.36
N SER A 54 -3.12 -36.60 43.22
CA SER A 54 -1.68 -36.72 43.46
C SER A 54 -1.01 -37.64 42.43
N ASN A 55 -1.22 -37.38 41.15
CA ASN A 55 -0.60 -38.15 40.07
C ASN A 55 0.81 -37.63 39.75
N PRO A 56 1.76 -38.51 39.40
CA PRO A 56 3.06 -38.08 38.90
C PRO A 56 2.92 -37.42 37.53
N LEU A 57 3.86 -36.53 37.21
CA LEU A 57 3.95 -35.91 35.89
C LEU A 57 4.14 -37.00 34.80
N PRO A 58 3.41 -36.94 33.68
CA PRO A 58 3.59 -37.89 32.59
C PRO A 58 5.04 -37.89 32.08
N ASN A 59 5.62 -39.09 31.90
CA ASN A 59 7.01 -39.23 31.48
C ASN A 59 7.30 -38.54 30.14
N TRP A 60 6.38 -38.63 29.17
CA TRP A 60 6.53 -37.98 27.86
C TRP A 60 6.58 -36.45 28.00
N TRP A 61 5.76 -35.87 28.88
CA TRP A 61 5.71 -34.43 29.12
C TRP A 61 6.99 -33.94 29.77
N ARG A 62 7.50 -34.67 30.78
CA ARG A 62 8.76 -34.35 31.46
C ARG A 62 9.94 -34.37 30.49
N TRP A 63 10.04 -35.41 29.65
CA TRP A 63 11.10 -35.50 28.65
C TRP A 63 11.01 -34.41 27.58
N LEU A 64 9.79 -34.08 27.13
CA LEU A 64 9.57 -32.96 26.22
C LEU A 64 10.04 -31.63 26.83
N PHE A 65 9.74 -31.39 28.10
CA PHE A 65 10.20 -30.18 28.79
C PHE A 65 11.73 -30.13 28.90
N TYR A 66 12.41 -31.24 29.23
CA TYR A 66 13.88 -31.26 29.21
C TYR A 66 14.45 -31.03 27.81
N PHE A 67 13.80 -31.55 26.78
CA PHE A 67 14.20 -31.28 25.40
C PHE A 67 14.11 -29.79 25.05
N THR A 68 13.06 -29.07 25.49
CA THR A 68 12.97 -27.62 25.22
C THR A 68 14.04 -26.83 25.96
N VAL A 69 14.43 -27.24 27.18
CA VAL A 69 15.58 -26.67 27.90
C VAL A 69 16.87 -26.88 27.08
N ILE A 70 17.15 -28.12 26.66
CA ILE A 70 18.35 -28.43 25.86
C ILE A 70 18.34 -27.64 24.54
N PHE A 71 17.18 -27.59 23.86
CA PHE A 71 17.00 -26.84 22.64
C PHE A 71 17.26 -25.34 22.84
N SER A 72 16.77 -24.74 23.92
CA SER A 72 17.00 -23.32 24.21
C SER A 72 18.48 -23.00 24.45
N LEU A 73 19.20 -23.85 25.20
CA LEU A 73 20.63 -23.70 25.39
C LEU A 73 21.40 -23.85 24.07
N PHE A 74 21.04 -24.85 23.26
CA PHE A 74 21.61 -25.02 21.93
C PHE A 74 21.33 -23.81 21.02
N TYR A 75 20.10 -23.31 21.01
CA TYR A 75 19.72 -22.15 20.21
C TYR A 75 20.50 -20.90 20.60
N LEU A 76 20.65 -20.63 21.91
CA LEU A 76 21.43 -19.51 22.43
C LEU A 76 22.94 -19.66 22.19
N ALA A 77 23.44 -20.88 22.01
CA ALA A 77 24.82 -21.11 21.58
C ALA A 77 25.00 -20.78 20.08
N MET A 78 23.99 -21.08 19.25
CA MET A 78 24.05 -20.91 17.79
C MET A 78 23.73 -19.48 17.33
N TYR A 79 22.73 -18.83 17.96
CA TYR A 79 22.17 -17.54 17.57
C TYR A 79 22.44 -16.45 18.63
N PRO A 80 22.38 -15.17 18.25
CA PRO A 80 22.44 -14.09 19.23
C PRO A 80 21.24 -14.14 20.18
N GLY A 81 21.50 -13.89 21.46
CA GLY A 81 20.49 -13.86 22.51
C GLY A 81 21.06 -13.67 23.91
N LEU A 82 22.30 -14.15 24.13
CA LEU A 82 23.04 -13.94 25.38
C LEU A 82 23.84 -12.64 25.33
N GLY A 83 23.18 -11.52 25.65
CA GLY A 83 23.84 -10.20 25.70
C GLY A 83 24.50 -9.82 24.37
N SER A 84 25.82 -9.66 24.38
CA SER A 84 26.64 -9.31 23.21
C SER A 84 27.23 -10.53 22.49
N PHE A 85 26.92 -11.75 22.95
CA PHE A 85 27.32 -12.98 22.27
C PHE A 85 26.57 -13.10 20.93
N LYS A 86 27.33 -13.17 19.83
CA LYS A 86 26.78 -13.19 18.46
C LYS A 86 26.24 -14.57 18.03
N GLY A 87 26.37 -15.58 18.88
CA GLY A 87 26.17 -16.97 18.48
C GLY A 87 27.34 -17.51 17.62
N GLN A 88 27.43 -18.83 17.50
CA GLN A 88 28.44 -19.46 16.65
C GLN A 88 28.25 -19.16 15.16
N TYR A 89 27.02 -18.99 14.70
CA TYR A 89 26.74 -18.69 13.29
C TYR A 89 26.95 -17.21 12.93
N GLY A 90 27.14 -16.32 13.91
CA GLY A 90 27.22 -14.88 13.66
C GLY A 90 25.99 -14.32 12.94
N TRP A 91 24.84 -15.00 13.06
CA TRP A 91 23.61 -14.64 12.37
C TRP A 91 23.06 -13.32 12.92
N THR A 92 22.48 -12.50 12.04
CA THR A 92 21.69 -11.32 12.40
C THR A 92 20.52 -11.21 11.44
N SER A 93 19.39 -10.66 11.90
CA SER A 93 18.22 -10.43 11.04
C SER A 93 18.55 -9.49 9.88
N VAL A 94 19.33 -8.43 10.12
CA VAL A 94 19.80 -7.51 9.07
C VAL A 94 20.71 -8.23 8.07
N GLY A 95 21.70 -9.00 8.53
CA GLY A 95 22.57 -9.73 7.62
C GLY A 95 21.86 -10.84 6.84
N GLN A 96 20.77 -11.41 7.37
CA GLN A 96 19.90 -12.31 6.60
C GLN A 96 19.13 -11.54 5.53
N TYR A 97 18.51 -10.41 5.89
CA TYR A 97 17.82 -9.54 4.95
C TYR A 97 18.74 -9.11 3.80
N ASP A 98 19.96 -8.65 4.11
CA ASP A 98 20.93 -8.23 3.08
C ASP A 98 21.28 -9.37 2.13
N LYS A 99 21.45 -10.60 2.65
CA LYS A 99 21.69 -11.80 1.82
C LYS A 99 20.51 -12.13 0.92
N GLU A 100 19.28 -12.03 1.44
CA GLU A 100 18.05 -12.28 0.68
C GLU A 100 17.84 -11.24 -0.42
N ILE A 101 18.09 -9.96 -0.12
CA ILE A 101 18.03 -8.87 -1.10
C ILE A 101 19.11 -9.02 -2.17
N ASN A 102 20.36 -9.30 -1.79
CA ASN A 102 21.45 -9.49 -2.77
C ASN A 102 21.15 -10.66 -3.71
N LYS A 103 20.66 -11.79 -3.18
CA LYS A 103 20.26 -12.95 -3.99
C LYS A 103 19.11 -12.59 -4.94
N THR A 104 18.15 -11.80 -4.47
CA THR A 104 17.03 -11.30 -5.28
C THR A 104 17.52 -10.37 -6.39
N GLU A 105 18.45 -9.48 -6.09
CA GLU A 105 19.05 -8.55 -7.07
C GLU A 105 19.87 -9.30 -8.11
N GLU A 106 20.66 -10.30 -7.73
CA GLU A 106 21.40 -11.15 -8.68
C GLU A 106 20.46 -11.90 -9.63
N GLN A 107 19.32 -12.39 -9.13
CA GLN A 107 18.36 -13.16 -9.93
C GLN A 107 17.45 -12.29 -10.80
N TYR A 108 16.91 -11.20 -10.25
CA TYR A 108 15.87 -10.40 -10.91
C TYR A 108 16.38 -9.03 -11.42
N GLY A 109 17.49 -8.51 -10.89
CA GLY A 109 18.11 -7.27 -11.34
C GLY A 109 18.37 -7.22 -12.84
N PRO A 110 18.96 -8.26 -13.47
CA PRO A 110 19.15 -8.29 -14.92
C PRO A 110 17.84 -8.17 -15.73
N ILE A 111 16.73 -8.71 -15.22
CA ILE A 111 15.42 -8.64 -15.86
C ILE A 111 14.90 -7.19 -15.81
N PHE A 112 14.96 -6.55 -14.64
CA PHE A 112 14.58 -5.15 -14.46
C PHE A 112 15.46 -4.20 -15.29
N GLN A 113 16.77 -4.42 -15.32
CA GLN A 113 17.73 -3.63 -16.10
C GLN A 113 17.55 -3.79 -17.60
N LYS A 114 17.13 -4.97 -18.08
CA LYS A 114 16.78 -5.19 -19.49
C LYS A 114 15.67 -4.24 -19.93
N TYR A 115 14.57 -4.15 -19.17
CA TYR A 115 13.44 -3.29 -19.53
C TYR A 115 13.73 -1.81 -19.28
N LEU A 116 14.47 -1.48 -18.23
CA LEU A 116 14.82 -0.08 -17.92
C LEU A 116 15.57 0.62 -19.07
N LYS A 117 16.36 -0.12 -19.84
CA LYS A 117 17.12 0.40 -20.99
C LYS A 117 16.29 0.53 -22.27
N GLN A 118 15.08 -0.03 -22.30
CA GLN A 118 14.22 0.01 -23.46
C GLN A 118 13.32 1.25 -23.42
N ASP A 119 12.79 1.65 -24.58
CA ASP A 119 11.78 2.71 -24.64
C ASP A 119 10.46 2.20 -24.05
N ILE A 120 9.75 3.06 -23.30
CA ILE A 120 8.51 2.73 -22.61
C ILE A 120 7.46 2.16 -23.59
N ARG A 121 7.38 2.68 -24.81
CA ARG A 121 6.42 2.18 -25.82
C ARG A 121 6.76 0.76 -26.25
N THR A 122 8.05 0.43 -26.32
CA THR A 122 8.49 -0.94 -26.63
C THR A 122 8.16 -1.89 -25.49
N VAL A 123 8.42 -1.48 -24.25
CA VAL A 123 8.10 -2.27 -23.05
C VAL A 123 6.59 -2.49 -22.92
N ALA A 124 5.79 -1.48 -23.28
CA ALA A 124 4.33 -1.56 -23.27
C ALA A 124 3.72 -2.50 -24.31
N MET A 125 4.51 -3.01 -25.27
CA MET A 125 4.07 -4.03 -26.25
C MET A 125 4.57 -5.44 -25.88
N ASN A 126 5.41 -5.58 -24.85
CA ASN A 126 5.98 -6.86 -24.46
C ASN A 126 5.06 -7.58 -23.45
N PRO A 127 4.62 -8.83 -23.74
CA PRO A 127 3.67 -9.55 -22.89
C PRO A 127 4.26 -9.91 -21.52
N GLU A 128 5.55 -10.23 -21.42
CA GLU A 128 6.17 -10.50 -20.13
C GLU A 128 6.21 -9.24 -19.25
N ALA A 129 6.55 -8.10 -19.84
CA ALA A 129 6.54 -6.79 -19.17
C ALA A 129 5.14 -6.37 -18.75
N LYS A 130 4.10 -6.68 -19.55
CA LYS A 130 2.69 -6.51 -19.18
C LYS A 130 2.38 -7.21 -17.87
N GLU A 131 2.69 -8.51 -17.77
CA GLU A 131 2.39 -9.29 -16.56
C GLU A 131 3.13 -8.75 -15.34
N MET A 132 4.41 -8.40 -15.49
CA MET A 132 5.18 -7.80 -14.40
C MET A 132 4.60 -6.46 -13.97
N GLY A 133 4.29 -5.58 -14.92
CA GLY A 133 3.65 -4.30 -14.67
C GLY A 133 2.27 -4.43 -14.02
N GLN A 134 1.47 -5.40 -14.45
CA GLN A 134 0.17 -5.72 -13.85
C GLN A 134 0.31 -6.16 -12.39
N ARG A 135 1.27 -7.04 -12.08
CA ARG A 135 1.53 -7.46 -10.69
C ARG A 135 1.93 -6.28 -9.81
N LEU A 136 2.83 -5.42 -10.30
CA LEU A 136 3.21 -4.17 -9.61
C LEU A 136 1.98 -3.27 -9.41
N PHE A 137 1.14 -3.11 -10.43
CA PHE A 137 -0.05 -2.27 -10.38
C PHE A 137 -1.07 -2.78 -9.35
N LEU A 138 -1.32 -4.09 -9.33
CA LEU A 138 -2.20 -4.71 -8.35
C LEU A 138 -1.70 -4.54 -6.91
N THR A 139 -0.38 -4.60 -6.70
CA THR A 139 0.23 -4.41 -5.37
C THR A 139 0.20 -2.95 -4.90
N TYR A 140 0.46 -1.98 -5.79
CA TYR A 140 0.74 -0.60 -5.37
C TYR A 140 -0.31 0.45 -5.79
N CYS A 141 -1.11 0.18 -6.83
CA CYS A 141 -1.96 1.18 -7.46
C CYS A 141 -3.46 0.84 -7.44
N SER A 142 -3.80 -0.46 -7.37
CA SER A 142 -5.19 -0.91 -7.52
C SER A 142 -6.14 -0.48 -6.39
N GLN A 143 -5.61 -0.17 -5.20
CA GLN A 143 -6.43 0.30 -4.08
C GLN A 143 -7.11 1.66 -4.39
N CYS A 144 -6.49 2.47 -5.25
CA CYS A 144 -7.04 3.76 -5.67
C CYS A 144 -7.64 3.69 -7.08
N HIS A 145 -6.93 3.07 -8.02
CA HIS A 145 -7.32 3.07 -9.44
C HIS A 145 -8.16 1.85 -9.86
N GLY A 146 -8.56 1.00 -8.91
CA GLY A 146 -9.30 -0.23 -9.19
C GLY A 146 -8.39 -1.36 -9.69
N SER A 147 -8.86 -2.60 -9.56
CA SER A 147 -8.11 -3.79 -10.02
C SER A 147 -7.99 -3.88 -11.55
N ASP A 148 -8.93 -3.28 -12.26
CA ASP A 148 -8.98 -3.19 -13.73
C ASP A 148 -8.45 -1.84 -14.25
N ALA A 149 -7.86 -1.03 -13.36
CA ALA A 149 -7.37 0.32 -13.65
C ALA A 149 -8.43 1.33 -14.12
N ARG A 150 -9.73 1.03 -13.96
CA ARG A 150 -10.83 1.91 -14.39
C ARG A 150 -11.25 2.97 -13.38
N GLY A 151 -10.52 3.10 -12.29
CA GLY A 151 -10.73 4.13 -11.29
C GLY A 151 -11.94 3.87 -10.39
N ALA A 152 -12.28 4.90 -9.64
CA ALA A 152 -13.43 4.95 -8.74
C ALA A 152 -13.83 6.42 -8.55
N LYS A 153 -14.88 6.70 -7.76
CA LYS A 153 -15.22 8.10 -7.44
C LYS A 153 -14.01 8.79 -6.80
N GLY A 154 -13.52 9.86 -7.45
CA GLY A 154 -12.34 10.61 -7.04
C GLY A 154 -11.00 10.12 -7.60
N PHE A 155 -10.96 8.97 -8.28
CA PHE A 155 -9.74 8.39 -8.84
C PHE A 155 -9.89 8.15 -10.35
N PRO A 156 -8.92 8.58 -11.18
CA PRO A 156 -9.04 8.51 -12.62
C PRO A 156 -8.99 7.08 -13.14
N ASN A 157 -9.70 6.87 -14.25
CA ASN A 157 -9.59 5.70 -15.11
C ASN A 157 -8.29 5.82 -15.91
N LEU A 158 -7.37 4.89 -15.71
CA LEU A 158 -6.06 4.88 -16.37
C LEU A 158 -6.08 4.09 -17.69
N ALA A 159 -7.19 3.43 -18.00
CA ALA A 159 -7.36 2.63 -19.22
C ALA A 159 -8.07 3.38 -20.35
N ASP A 160 -8.63 4.56 -20.08
CA ASP A 160 -9.19 5.41 -21.14
C ASP A 160 -8.13 6.36 -21.73
N LYS A 161 -8.59 7.27 -22.59
CA LYS A 161 -7.75 8.19 -23.35
C LYS A 161 -7.80 9.62 -22.79
N ASP A 162 -8.48 9.84 -21.66
CA ASP A 162 -8.59 11.17 -21.07
C ASP A 162 -7.57 11.37 -19.97
N TRP A 163 -6.62 12.27 -20.24
CA TRP A 163 -5.44 12.47 -19.39
C TRP A 163 -5.34 13.93 -18.96
N LEU A 164 -5.70 14.20 -17.71
CA LEU A 164 -5.60 15.54 -17.13
C LEU A 164 -4.16 16.09 -17.18
N PHE A 165 -3.16 15.27 -16.86
CA PHE A 165 -1.75 15.68 -16.79
C PHE A 165 -0.91 15.25 -18.00
N GLY A 166 -1.55 14.88 -19.12
CA GLY A 166 -0.89 14.35 -20.31
C GLY A 166 -0.76 12.82 -20.30
N GLY A 167 -0.91 12.22 -21.48
CA GLY A 167 -0.91 10.76 -21.69
C GLY A 167 0.35 10.24 -22.39
N THR A 168 1.39 11.07 -22.51
CA THR A 168 2.69 10.61 -23.05
C THR A 168 3.41 9.72 -22.03
N PRO A 169 4.32 8.83 -22.48
CA PRO A 169 5.15 8.04 -21.56
C PRO A 169 5.85 8.90 -20.50
N GLU A 170 6.34 10.08 -20.88
CA GLU A 170 7.04 11.02 -20.01
C GLU A 170 6.10 11.65 -18.97
N ASP A 171 4.89 12.01 -19.37
CA ASP A 171 3.87 12.58 -18.47
C ASP A 171 3.37 11.57 -17.44
N ILE A 172 3.17 10.32 -17.87
CA ILE A 172 2.78 9.21 -17.01
C ILE A 172 3.92 8.89 -16.03
N LYS A 173 5.17 8.81 -16.53
CA LYS A 173 6.35 8.59 -15.67
C LYS A 173 6.46 9.69 -14.62
N THR A 174 6.28 10.94 -15.02
CA THR A 174 6.28 12.09 -14.10
C THR A 174 5.20 11.95 -13.04
N SER A 175 3.99 11.59 -13.45
CA SER A 175 2.86 11.43 -12.53
C SER A 175 3.07 10.30 -11.51
N ILE A 176 3.72 9.20 -11.90
CA ILE A 176 4.04 8.09 -11.00
C ILE A 176 5.21 8.46 -10.08
N THR A 177 6.28 9.03 -10.63
CA THR A 177 7.53 9.24 -9.88
C THR A 177 7.49 10.45 -8.96
N GLN A 178 6.92 11.58 -9.43
CA GLN A 178 6.87 12.84 -8.71
C GLN A 178 5.50 13.10 -8.07
N GLY A 179 4.49 12.29 -8.39
CA GLY A 179 3.12 12.53 -7.96
C GLY A 179 2.47 13.71 -8.71
N ARG A 180 1.20 13.96 -8.41
CA ARG A 180 0.44 15.11 -8.94
C ARG A 180 -0.50 15.66 -7.87
N MET A 181 -0.75 16.96 -7.95
CA MET A 181 -1.76 17.62 -7.12
C MET A 181 -2.72 18.39 -8.03
N GLY A 182 -4.00 18.05 -7.95
CA GLY A 182 -5.08 18.78 -8.64
C GLY A 182 -5.86 19.61 -7.63
N VAL A 183 -5.96 20.92 -7.85
CA VAL A 183 -6.65 21.84 -6.94
C VAL A 183 -7.74 22.59 -7.69
N MET A 184 -8.98 22.39 -7.27
CA MET A 184 -10.14 23.20 -7.66
C MET A 184 -10.58 24.01 -6.45
N PRO A 185 -10.36 25.34 -6.43
CA PRO A 185 -10.82 26.19 -5.33
C PRO A 185 -12.34 26.16 -5.18
N ALA A 186 -12.81 26.26 -3.93
CA ALA A 186 -14.22 26.46 -3.65
C ALA A 186 -14.70 27.76 -4.32
N LYS A 187 -15.78 27.68 -5.09
CA LYS A 187 -16.39 28.77 -5.86
C LYS A 187 -15.47 29.41 -6.93
N GLY A 188 -14.43 28.69 -7.35
CA GLY A 188 -13.48 29.18 -8.36
C GLY A 188 -12.78 30.46 -7.91
N VAL A 189 -12.65 31.44 -8.81
CA VAL A 189 -12.04 32.75 -8.48
C VAL A 189 -13.03 33.76 -7.87
N LYS A 190 -14.31 33.37 -7.71
CA LYS A 190 -15.40 34.25 -7.28
C LYS A 190 -16.03 33.77 -5.96
N PRO A 191 -15.49 34.14 -4.80
CA PRO A 191 -15.95 33.62 -3.50
C PRO A 191 -17.35 34.09 -3.10
N ASP A 192 -17.84 35.19 -3.68
CA ASP A 192 -19.16 35.78 -3.44
C ASP A 192 -20.31 35.08 -4.19
N LEU A 193 -20.05 34.00 -4.93
CA LEU A 193 -21.12 33.21 -5.56
C LEU A 193 -22.14 32.71 -4.52
N SER A 194 -23.42 33.00 -4.77
CA SER A 194 -24.55 32.53 -3.98
C SER A 194 -24.93 31.08 -4.34
N GLY A 195 -25.79 30.46 -3.53
CA GLY A 195 -26.28 29.11 -3.82
C GLY A 195 -27.07 29.00 -5.12
N GLU A 196 -27.80 30.06 -5.51
CA GLU A 196 -28.51 30.10 -6.80
C GLU A 196 -27.55 30.30 -7.96
N ASP A 197 -26.50 31.12 -7.80
CA ASP A 197 -25.45 31.28 -8.82
C ASP A 197 -24.74 29.95 -9.10
N ILE A 198 -24.46 29.16 -8.05
CA ILE A 198 -23.82 27.84 -8.19
C ILE A 198 -24.73 26.87 -8.95
N LYS A 199 -26.05 26.87 -8.67
CA LYS A 199 -27.01 26.05 -9.43
C LYS A 199 -27.09 26.45 -10.90
N ASP A 200 -27.03 27.75 -11.18
CA ASP A 200 -27.03 28.28 -12.54
C ASP A 200 -25.76 27.85 -13.30
N ILE A 201 -24.58 27.97 -12.66
CA ILE A 201 -23.32 27.46 -13.21
C ILE A 201 -23.39 25.94 -13.42
N ALA A 202 -23.92 25.19 -12.46
CA ALA A 202 -24.02 23.73 -12.57
C ALA A 202 -24.87 23.31 -13.78
N ASN A 203 -25.99 23.99 -14.05
CA ASN A 203 -26.80 23.75 -15.24
C ASN A 203 -26.06 24.14 -16.54
N TYR A 204 -25.33 25.25 -16.56
CA TYR A 204 -24.49 25.61 -17.70
C TYR A 204 -23.42 24.54 -17.98
N VAL A 205 -22.69 24.09 -16.96
CA VAL A 205 -21.68 23.02 -17.09
C VAL A 205 -22.31 21.71 -17.58
N ARG A 206 -23.51 21.37 -17.13
CA ARG A 206 -24.25 20.21 -17.64
C ARG A 206 -24.56 20.34 -19.14
N SER A 207 -24.93 21.54 -19.59
CA SER A 207 -25.21 21.78 -21.00
C SER A 207 -23.97 21.66 -21.90
N LEU A 208 -22.76 21.92 -21.39
CA LEU A 208 -21.51 21.78 -22.14
C LEU A 208 -21.23 20.33 -22.58
N SER A 209 -21.63 19.36 -21.75
CA SER A 209 -21.49 17.92 -22.06
C SER A 209 -22.77 17.29 -22.61
N GLY A 210 -23.69 18.11 -23.13
CA GLY A 210 -24.93 17.67 -23.77
C GLY A 210 -25.97 17.05 -22.81
N MET A 211 -25.83 17.26 -21.50
CA MET A 211 -26.78 16.74 -20.51
C MET A 211 -28.04 17.61 -20.41
N ALA A 212 -29.14 17.00 -19.99
CA ALA A 212 -30.37 17.73 -19.67
C ALA A 212 -30.10 18.82 -18.62
N ALA A 213 -30.46 20.05 -18.94
CA ALA A 213 -30.26 21.22 -18.09
C ALA A 213 -31.42 22.21 -18.27
N ASP A 214 -31.71 22.99 -17.24
CA ASP A 214 -32.72 24.06 -17.29
C ASP A 214 -32.19 25.22 -18.16
N SER A 215 -32.89 25.54 -19.25
CA SER A 215 -32.46 26.55 -20.22
C SER A 215 -32.35 27.96 -19.63
N ILE A 216 -33.19 28.31 -18.65
CA ILE A 216 -33.14 29.61 -17.95
C ILE A 216 -31.87 29.66 -17.11
N ARG A 217 -31.58 28.59 -16.37
CA ARG A 217 -30.37 28.48 -15.54
C ARG A 217 -29.10 28.46 -16.38
N VAL A 218 -29.10 27.76 -17.52
CA VAL A 218 -27.99 27.78 -18.49
C VAL A 218 -27.70 29.20 -18.96
N HIS A 219 -28.73 29.97 -19.30
CA HIS A 219 -28.53 31.35 -19.77
C HIS A 219 -27.92 32.24 -18.67
N ARG A 220 -28.36 32.11 -17.42
CA ARG A 220 -27.81 32.86 -16.27
C ARG A 220 -26.42 32.36 -15.86
N GLY A 221 -26.16 31.07 -15.98
CA GLY A 221 -24.91 30.42 -15.59
C GLY A 221 -23.74 30.72 -16.52
N LYS A 222 -23.98 30.92 -17.82
CA LYS A 222 -22.94 31.21 -18.81
C LYS A 222 -22.02 32.40 -18.44
N PRO A 223 -22.53 33.61 -18.14
CA PRO A 223 -21.67 34.73 -17.74
C PRO A 223 -20.96 34.50 -16.38
N LEU A 224 -21.58 33.75 -15.47
CA LEU A 224 -20.98 33.39 -14.18
C LEU A 224 -19.80 32.43 -14.36
N PHE A 225 -19.95 31.42 -15.22
CA PHE A 225 -18.87 30.52 -15.59
C PHE A 225 -17.69 31.27 -16.24
N GLY A 226 -17.99 32.22 -17.13
CA GLY A 226 -16.99 33.07 -17.76
C GLY A 226 -16.15 33.87 -16.77
N SER A 227 -16.76 34.33 -15.67
CA SER A 227 -16.07 35.12 -14.64
C SER A 227 -15.43 34.30 -13.52
N ALA A 228 -15.93 33.10 -13.22
CA ALA A 228 -15.48 32.29 -12.08
C ALA A 228 -14.65 31.06 -12.44
N CYS A 229 -14.83 30.49 -13.64
CA CYS A 229 -14.37 29.14 -13.98
C CYS A 229 -13.50 29.10 -15.25
N ALA A 230 -13.77 29.98 -16.22
CA ALA A 230 -13.15 29.92 -17.55
C ALA A 230 -11.63 30.14 -17.54
N ALA A 231 -11.08 30.79 -16.51
CA ALA A 231 -9.63 30.98 -16.36
C ALA A 231 -8.86 29.65 -16.27
N CYS A 232 -9.47 28.62 -15.69
CA CYS A 232 -8.87 27.30 -15.58
C CYS A 232 -9.48 26.31 -16.59
N HIS A 233 -10.81 26.31 -16.74
CA HIS A 233 -11.51 25.32 -17.57
C HIS A 233 -11.71 25.75 -19.03
N GLY A 234 -11.24 26.93 -19.44
CA GLY A 234 -11.47 27.47 -20.77
C GLY A 234 -12.87 28.06 -20.95
N ALA A 235 -13.06 28.86 -21.99
CA ALA A 235 -14.31 29.60 -22.23
C ALA A 235 -15.54 28.69 -22.47
N GLU A 236 -15.31 27.50 -23.05
CA GLU A 236 -16.33 26.52 -23.38
C GLU A 236 -16.20 25.25 -22.54
N GLY A 237 -15.41 25.30 -21.46
CA GLY A 237 -15.20 24.15 -20.58
C GLY A 237 -14.31 23.07 -21.17
N GLN A 238 -13.53 23.36 -22.22
CA GLN A 238 -12.61 22.39 -22.84
C GLN A 238 -11.47 21.90 -21.93
N GLY A 239 -11.29 22.52 -20.76
CA GLY A 239 -10.21 22.21 -19.82
C GLY A 239 -8.88 22.87 -20.20
N ASN A 240 -7.90 22.70 -19.32
CA ASN A 240 -6.51 23.07 -19.57
C ASN A 240 -5.60 21.99 -19.00
N MET A 241 -4.80 21.37 -19.86
CA MET A 241 -3.95 20.24 -19.48
C MET A 241 -3.00 20.63 -18.34
N GLY A 242 -2.95 19.77 -17.32
CA GLY A 242 -2.18 19.95 -16.09
C GLY A 242 -2.83 20.87 -15.06
N VAL A 243 -3.96 21.52 -15.39
CA VAL A 243 -4.61 22.50 -14.51
C VAL A 243 -6.04 22.09 -14.18
N ALA A 244 -6.87 21.84 -15.19
CA ALA A 244 -8.30 21.62 -15.01
C ALA A 244 -8.86 20.64 -16.05
N PRO A 245 -9.75 19.72 -15.64
CA PRO A 245 -10.34 18.74 -16.54
C PRO A 245 -11.27 19.40 -17.56
N ASN A 246 -11.47 18.69 -18.66
CA ASN A 246 -12.50 19.00 -19.64
C ASN A 246 -13.88 18.76 -19.02
N LEU A 247 -14.76 19.75 -19.12
CA LEU A 247 -16.13 19.74 -18.61
C LEU A 247 -17.16 19.52 -19.74
N ALA A 248 -16.72 19.58 -20.99
CA ALA A 248 -17.54 19.37 -22.17
C ALA A 248 -17.62 17.89 -22.59
N ASP A 249 -16.89 17.00 -21.92
CA ASP A 249 -16.91 15.56 -22.21
C ASP A 249 -17.78 14.76 -21.22
N ASN A 250 -17.70 13.43 -21.37
CA ASN A 250 -18.46 12.48 -20.58
C ASN A 250 -17.64 11.83 -19.44
N ILE A 251 -16.41 12.27 -19.17
CA ILE A 251 -15.46 11.63 -18.25
C ILE A 251 -15.32 12.47 -16.98
N TRP A 252 -15.79 11.93 -15.85
CA TRP A 252 -15.93 12.69 -14.60
C TRP A 252 -15.53 11.87 -13.38
N LEU A 253 -14.63 12.42 -12.55
CA LEU A 253 -14.17 11.76 -11.32
C LEU A 253 -15.22 11.77 -10.20
N TYR A 254 -16.00 12.83 -10.07
CA TYR A 254 -16.88 13.05 -8.92
C TYR A 254 -18.38 12.89 -9.23
N GLY A 255 -18.71 12.53 -10.47
CA GLY A 255 -20.07 12.38 -10.95
C GLY A 255 -20.59 13.58 -11.73
N ARG A 256 -21.67 13.33 -12.49
CA ARG A 256 -22.24 14.24 -13.50
C ARG A 256 -23.61 14.81 -13.13
N SER A 257 -24.15 14.41 -11.98
CA SER A 257 -25.43 14.92 -11.51
C SER A 257 -25.30 16.39 -11.11
N GLU A 258 -26.41 17.13 -11.18
CA GLU A 258 -26.45 18.53 -10.74
C GLU A 258 -25.96 18.68 -9.30
N ASN A 259 -26.39 17.80 -8.39
CA ASN A 259 -25.94 17.81 -7.00
C ASN A 259 -24.42 17.59 -6.86
N ALA A 260 -23.84 16.67 -7.65
CA ALA A 260 -22.40 16.42 -7.61
C ALA A 260 -21.58 17.60 -8.13
N ILE A 261 -22.08 18.30 -9.15
CA ILE A 261 -21.45 19.51 -9.70
C ILE A 261 -21.59 20.67 -8.69
N ILE A 262 -22.77 20.87 -8.10
CA ILE A 262 -23.00 21.88 -7.05
C ILE A 262 -22.05 21.63 -5.87
N GLU A 263 -21.94 20.39 -5.38
CA GLU A 263 -21.04 20.04 -4.28
C GLU A 263 -19.59 20.36 -4.63
N THR A 264 -19.16 19.98 -5.85
CA THR A 264 -17.80 20.23 -6.36
C THR A 264 -17.48 21.72 -6.45
N ILE A 265 -18.41 22.54 -6.96
CA ILE A 265 -18.23 24.00 -7.01
C ILE A 265 -18.23 24.59 -5.60
N THR A 266 -19.12 24.13 -4.73
CA THR A 266 -19.29 24.71 -3.38
C THR A 266 -18.09 24.43 -2.48
N GLN A 267 -17.60 23.20 -2.47
CA GLN A 267 -16.54 22.75 -1.56
C GLN A 267 -15.14 22.81 -2.19
N GLY A 268 -15.05 22.90 -3.52
CA GLY A 268 -13.80 22.68 -4.23
C GLY A 268 -13.36 21.21 -4.17
N ARG A 269 -12.19 20.92 -4.74
CA ARG A 269 -11.58 19.58 -4.75
C ARG A 269 -10.06 19.70 -4.59
N MET A 270 -9.49 18.79 -3.82
CA MET A 270 -8.04 18.63 -3.67
C MET A 270 -7.72 17.15 -3.89
N ASN A 271 -7.17 16.85 -5.07
CA ASN A 271 -6.75 15.52 -5.45
C ASN A 271 -5.24 15.38 -5.33
N GLN A 272 -4.80 14.22 -4.85
CA GLN A 272 -3.40 13.90 -4.73
C GLN A 272 -3.13 12.50 -5.29
N MET A 273 -2.23 12.45 -6.27
CA MET A 273 -1.52 11.24 -6.64
C MET A 273 -0.18 11.26 -5.89
N PRO A 274 0.07 10.35 -4.92
CA PRO A 274 1.33 10.29 -4.20
C PRO A 274 2.53 10.04 -5.13
N ALA A 275 3.70 10.52 -4.73
CA ALA A 275 4.95 10.24 -5.42
C ALA A 275 5.45 8.84 -5.06
N PHE A 276 5.72 8.01 -6.06
CA PHE A 276 6.23 6.64 -5.87
C PHE A 276 7.70 6.47 -6.31
N GLY A 277 8.37 7.54 -6.75
CA GLY A 277 9.74 7.49 -7.29
C GLY A 277 10.73 6.84 -6.34
N ASP A 278 10.88 7.38 -5.13
CA ASP A 278 11.83 6.88 -4.13
C ASP A 278 11.44 5.50 -3.59
N PHE A 279 10.14 5.22 -3.50
CA PHE A 279 9.63 3.96 -2.96
C PHE A 279 9.81 2.78 -3.91
N LEU A 280 9.55 2.99 -5.21
CA LEU A 280 9.60 1.93 -6.22
C LEU A 280 10.98 1.82 -6.87
N GLY A 281 11.73 2.91 -6.92
CA GLY A 281 12.95 3.02 -7.71
C GLY A 281 12.67 3.07 -9.22
N GLU A 282 13.73 3.33 -9.99
CA GLU A 282 13.60 3.65 -11.40
C GLU A 282 13.05 2.50 -12.24
N ALA A 283 13.54 1.27 -12.03
CA ALA A 283 13.16 0.12 -12.84
C ALA A 283 11.68 -0.28 -12.70
N LYS A 284 11.17 -0.32 -11.46
CA LYS A 284 9.74 -0.60 -11.21
C LYS A 284 8.86 0.55 -11.69
N GLY A 285 9.30 1.81 -11.50
CA GLY A 285 8.62 2.98 -12.04
C GLY A 285 8.51 2.95 -13.56
N HIS A 286 9.58 2.52 -14.26
CA HIS A 286 9.60 2.36 -15.71
C HIS A 286 8.59 1.30 -16.19
N LEU A 287 8.57 0.12 -15.56
CA LEU A 287 7.62 -0.96 -15.89
C LEU A 287 6.15 -0.56 -15.63
N LEU A 288 5.88 0.10 -14.50
CA LEU A 288 4.54 0.61 -14.21
C LEU A 288 4.09 1.67 -15.22
N THR A 289 5.01 2.56 -15.62
CA THR A 289 4.72 3.54 -16.66
C THR A 289 4.35 2.85 -17.97
N ALA A 290 5.12 1.84 -18.38
CA ALA A 290 4.85 1.06 -19.58
C ALA A 290 3.49 0.33 -19.50
N TYR A 291 3.17 -0.26 -18.36
CA TYR A 291 1.88 -0.92 -18.14
C TYR A 291 0.71 0.06 -18.26
N VAL A 292 0.75 1.19 -17.55
CA VAL A 292 -0.30 2.21 -17.59
C VAL A 292 -0.45 2.81 -19.00
N TYR A 293 0.67 3.07 -19.69
CA TYR A 293 0.66 3.51 -21.07
C TYR A 293 0.01 2.48 -22.01
N GLY A 294 0.36 1.20 -21.86
CA GLY A 294 -0.20 0.12 -22.68
C GLY A 294 -1.70 -0.10 -22.50
N LEU A 295 -2.26 0.18 -21.30
CA LEU A 295 -3.70 0.12 -21.04
C LEU A 295 -4.49 1.13 -21.89
N SER A 296 -4.03 2.38 -21.94
CA SER A 296 -4.74 3.49 -22.60
C SER A 296 -4.57 3.51 -24.13
N GLN A 297 -3.45 2.99 -24.64
CA GLN A 297 -3.13 3.01 -26.07
C GLN A 297 -3.52 1.71 -26.81
N GLY A 298 -4.05 0.72 -26.10
CA GLY A 298 -4.48 -0.55 -26.72
C GLY A 298 -3.34 -1.51 -27.07
N GLY A 299 -2.11 -1.25 -26.59
CA GLY A 299 -0.91 -2.05 -26.90
C GLY A 299 -1.01 -3.53 -26.48
N PHE A 300 -1.97 -3.85 -25.60
CA PHE A 300 -2.22 -5.21 -25.12
C PHE A 300 -3.46 -5.90 -25.70
N ASN A 301 -4.29 -5.18 -26.48
CA ASN A 301 -5.52 -5.72 -27.08
C ASN A 301 -5.29 -6.27 -28.50
N GLU A 302 -4.14 -5.97 -29.12
CA GLU A 302 -3.80 -6.48 -30.46
C GLU A 302 -3.16 -7.88 -30.41
N SER A 303 -2.48 -8.25 -29.32
CA SER A 303 -1.87 -9.58 -29.18
C SER A 303 -2.89 -10.67 -28.84
N GLU A 304 -4.00 -10.35 -28.17
CA GLU A 304 -5.08 -11.31 -27.84
C GLU A 304 -5.99 -11.64 -29.03
N LYS A 305 -5.86 -10.93 -30.16
CA LYS A 305 -6.59 -11.25 -31.40
C LYS A 305 -5.80 -12.16 -32.36
N ALA A 306 -4.59 -12.58 -31.97
CA ALA A 306 -3.69 -13.38 -32.79
C ALA A 306 -3.61 -14.86 -32.35
N GLU A 307 -4.39 -15.28 -31.35
CA GLU A 307 -4.67 -16.67 -30.99
C GLU A 307 -6.15 -17.00 -31.25
#